data_AF-A0A8X6JYT9-F1
#
_entry.id   AF-A0A8X6JYT9-F1
#
_cell.length_a   1.000
_cell.length_b   1.000
_cell.length_c   1.000
_cell.angle_alpha   90.00
_cell.angle_beta   90.00
_cell.angle_gamma   90.00
#
_symmetry.space_group_name_H-M   'P 1'
#
loop_
_entity.id
_entity.type
_entity.pdbx_description
1 polymer ?
#
loop_
_entity_poly.entity_id
_entity_poly.type
_entity_poly.pdbx_seq_one_letter_code
_entity_poly.pdbx_strand_id
1 'polypeptide(L)'
;MKFLDINSDIIQLEEGVWNAFRWNWIEQRDGNGDTIGTWCKIINVASQAYCVFCNSLLKYGGEGFKAFTNHSKTVTHIKYSKCIRHSMTLSNYANSKNTDDLLETDARPLDIVTRKARQEVLILFINENSLSFNVAPNLIELCKQLS
;
A
#
# COMPACT_ATOMS: atom_id res chain seq x y z
N MET A 1 4.39 6.87 -14.25
CA MET A 1 3.35 7.69 -13.60
C MET A 1 3.99 8.41 -12.43
N LYS A 2 3.87 9.73 -12.32
CA LYS A 2 4.47 10.52 -11.24
C LYS A 2 3.41 10.81 -10.18
N PHE A 3 3.61 10.31 -8.96
CA PHE A 3 2.77 10.65 -7.82
C PHE A 3 3.21 12.00 -7.25
N LEU A 4 2.25 12.79 -6.78
CA LEU A 4 2.51 14.04 -6.09
C LEU A 4 2.64 13.78 -4.59
N ASP A 5 3.60 14.45 -3.96
CA ASP A 5 3.74 14.41 -2.50
C ASP A 5 2.60 15.18 -1.83
N ILE A 6 2.27 14.73 -0.61
CA ILE A 6 1.32 15.41 0.27
C ILE A 6 1.88 16.82 0.49
N ASN A 7 1.14 17.85 0.07
CA ASN A 7 1.51 19.29 0.04
C ASN A 7 2.20 19.80 -1.23
N SER A 8 2.19 19.04 -2.34
CA SER A 8 2.53 19.63 -3.63
C SER A 8 1.49 20.69 -4.03
N ASP A 9 1.94 21.78 -4.66
CA ASP A 9 1.06 22.80 -5.22
C ASP A 9 0.28 22.22 -6.41
N ILE A 10 -0.95 21.79 -6.13
CA ILE A 10 -1.90 21.27 -7.12
C ILE A 10 -2.69 22.38 -7.82
N ILE A 11 -2.58 23.63 -7.37
CA ILE A 11 -3.41 24.75 -7.83
C ILE A 11 -3.28 24.95 -9.34
N GLN A 12 -2.05 24.92 -9.85
CA GLN A 12 -1.78 25.07 -11.29
C GLN A 12 -2.20 23.85 -12.11
N LEU A 13 -2.21 22.66 -11.49
CA LEU A 13 -2.62 21.42 -12.17
C LEU A 13 -4.14 21.28 -12.27
N GLU A 14 -4.86 21.86 -11.30
CA GLU A 14 -6.32 21.78 -11.20
C GLU A 14 -7.00 23.06 -11.73
N GLU A 15 -6.24 23.97 -12.33
CA GLU A 15 -6.79 25.19 -12.94
C GLU A 15 -7.76 24.82 -14.08
N GLY A 16 -9.00 25.29 -13.96
CA GLY A 16 -10.06 24.97 -14.93
C GLY A 16 -10.79 23.63 -14.69
N VAL A 17 -10.44 22.88 -13.64
CA VAL A 17 -11.19 21.69 -13.22
C VAL A 17 -12.42 22.11 -12.43
N TRP A 18 -13.60 21.66 -12.86
CA TRP A 18 -14.88 21.95 -12.19
C TRP A 18 -14.88 21.55 -10.70
N ASN A 19 -14.38 20.35 -10.39
CA ASN A 19 -14.18 19.89 -9.02
C ASN A 19 -12.68 19.74 -8.72
N ALA A 20 -12.01 20.86 -8.42
CA ALA A 20 -10.60 20.86 -8.03
C ALA A 20 -10.36 20.00 -6.78
N PHE A 21 -9.28 19.23 -6.78
CA PHE A 21 -8.90 18.39 -5.65
C PHE A 21 -8.58 19.21 -4.39
N ARG A 22 -8.93 18.64 -3.23
CA ARG A 22 -8.63 19.23 -1.92
C ARG A 22 -7.91 18.21 -1.05
N TRP A 23 -6.78 18.60 -0.45
CA TRP A 23 -6.02 17.71 0.43
C TRP A 23 -6.81 17.25 1.66
N ASN A 24 -7.81 18.00 2.12
CA ASN A 24 -8.70 17.53 3.19
C ASN A 24 -9.54 16.30 2.80
N TRP A 25 -9.62 15.92 1.52
CA TRP A 25 -10.31 14.71 1.08
C TRP A 25 -9.54 13.44 1.44
N ILE A 26 -8.20 13.48 1.44
CA ILE A 26 -7.40 12.28 1.77
C ILE A 26 -7.43 11.96 3.26
N GLU A 27 -7.76 12.93 4.11
CA GLU A 27 -7.86 12.74 5.57
C GLU A 27 -9.18 12.07 5.98
N GLN A 28 -10.19 12.07 5.11
CA GLN A 28 -11.48 11.48 5.41
C GLN A 28 -11.41 9.95 5.43
N ARG A 29 -12.24 9.35 6.29
CA ARG A 29 -12.45 7.90 6.29
C ARG A 29 -13.50 7.51 5.28
N ASP A 30 -13.26 6.38 4.62
CA ASP A 30 -14.24 5.73 3.77
C ASP A 30 -15.24 4.89 4.58
N GLY A 31 -16.25 4.35 3.89
CA GLY A 31 -17.25 3.47 4.49
C GLY A 31 -16.71 2.11 4.92
N ASN A 32 -15.47 1.77 4.58
CA ASN A 32 -14.80 0.55 5.01
C ASN A 32 -14.01 0.76 6.30
N GLY A 33 -13.78 2.01 6.73
CA GLY A 33 -12.98 2.39 7.89
C GLY A 33 -11.53 2.78 7.58
N ASP A 34 -11.10 2.73 6.30
CA ASP A 34 -9.77 3.15 5.86
C ASP A 34 -9.76 4.65 5.58
N THR A 35 -8.63 5.31 5.84
CA THR A 35 -8.41 6.70 5.42
C THR A 35 -8.13 6.75 3.92
N ILE A 36 -8.71 7.72 3.20
CA ILE A 36 -8.59 7.83 1.74
C ILE A 36 -7.12 7.95 1.30
N GLY A 37 -6.27 8.67 2.04
CA GLY A 37 -4.85 8.82 1.75
C GLY A 37 -4.03 7.52 1.83
N THR A 38 -4.57 6.49 2.47
CA THR A 38 -3.95 5.15 2.54
C THR A 38 -3.99 4.47 1.18
N TRP A 39 -5.12 4.53 0.50
CA TRP A 39 -5.34 3.83 -0.77
C TRP A 39 -5.30 4.73 -1.99
N CYS A 40 -5.51 6.04 -1.83
CA CYS A 40 -5.53 6.99 -2.92
C CYS A 40 -4.26 7.85 -2.97
N LYS A 41 -3.64 7.92 -4.15
CA LYS A 41 -2.50 8.79 -4.46
C LYS A 41 -2.87 9.76 -5.57
N ILE A 42 -2.47 11.01 -5.40
CA ILE A 42 -2.67 12.03 -6.43
C ILE A 42 -1.58 11.90 -7.48
N ILE A 43 -1.98 11.99 -8.73
CA ILE A 43 -1.08 11.88 -9.88
C ILE A 43 -0.92 13.26 -10.52
N ASN A 44 0.17 13.44 -11.26
CA ASN A 44 0.42 14.66 -12.02
C ASN A 44 -0.46 14.77 -13.29
N VAL A 45 -1.76 14.51 -13.16
CA VAL A 45 -2.77 14.62 -14.21
C VAL A 45 -4.01 15.24 -13.60
N ALA A 46 -4.48 16.34 -14.19
CA ALA A 46 -5.65 17.07 -13.72
C ALA A 46 -6.89 16.17 -13.60
N SER A 47 -7.73 16.40 -12.59
CA SER A 47 -8.99 15.69 -12.36
C SER A 47 -8.87 14.18 -12.09
N GLN A 48 -7.66 13.67 -11.85
CA GLN A 48 -7.42 12.24 -11.73
C GLN A 48 -6.62 11.89 -10.48
N ALA A 49 -7.01 10.78 -9.86
CA ALA A 49 -6.29 10.16 -8.77
C ALA A 49 -6.07 8.67 -9.07
N TYR A 50 -5.20 8.04 -8.30
CA TYR A 50 -4.85 6.64 -8.47
C TYR A 50 -5.15 5.85 -7.20
N CYS A 51 -5.94 4.78 -7.33
CA CYS A 51 -6.16 3.85 -6.24
C CYS A 51 -5.10 2.74 -6.28
N VAL A 52 -4.26 2.69 -5.25
CA VAL A 52 -3.22 1.66 -5.07
C VAL A 52 -3.85 0.30 -4.78
N PHE A 53 -4.99 0.26 -4.08
CA PHE A 53 -5.65 -1.00 -3.72
C PHE A 53 -6.29 -1.67 -4.94
N CYS A 54 -6.92 -0.88 -5.80
CA CYS A 54 -7.60 -1.37 -7.00
C CYS A 54 -6.73 -1.38 -8.25
N ASN A 55 -5.52 -0.79 -8.18
CA ASN A 55 -4.64 -0.59 -9.33
C ASN A 55 -5.37 0.13 -10.48
N SER A 56 -6.16 1.15 -10.16
CA SER A 56 -7.10 1.80 -11.10
C SER A 56 -7.08 3.31 -10.99
N LEU A 57 -7.25 3.98 -12.13
CA LEU A 57 -7.44 5.43 -12.22
C LEU A 57 -8.85 5.84 -11.78
N LEU A 58 -8.92 6.92 -11.00
CA LEU A 58 -10.13 7.54 -10.51
C LEU A 58 -10.28 8.92 -11.13
N LYS A 59 -11.35 9.14 -11.89
CA LYS A 59 -11.69 10.44 -12.46
C LYS A 59 -12.65 11.14 -11.53
N TYR A 60 -12.18 12.16 -10.80
CA TYR A 60 -13.04 12.94 -9.89
C TYR A 60 -13.51 14.27 -10.49
N GLY A 61 -12.94 14.75 -11.60
CA GLY A 61 -13.27 16.08 -12.14
C GLY A 61 -14.78 16.35 -12.33
N GLY A 62 -15.57 15.33 -12.69
CA GLY A 62 -17.02 15.44 -12.86
C GLY A 62 -17.84 15.28 -11.57
N GLU A 63 -17.44 14.40 -10.65
CA GLU A 63 -18.23 14.03 -9.46
C GLU A 63 -17.68 14.61 -8.14
N GLY A 64 -16.47 15.15 -8.16
CA GLY A 64 -15.71 15.60 -7.00
C GLY A 64 -15.49 14.48 -6.00
N PHE A 65 -15.67 14.81 -4.71
CA PHE A 65 -15.47 13.86 -3.61
C PHE A 65 -16.34 12.61 -3.71
N LYS A 66 -17.52 12.70 -4.35
CA LYS A 66 -18.41 11.54 -4.53
C LYS A 66 -17.75 10.40 -5.29
N ALA A 67 -16.81 10.68 -6.19
CA ALA A 67 -16.04 9.66 -6.90
C ALA A 67 -15.29 8.73 -5.94
N PHE A 68 -14.70 9.27 -4.86
CA PHE A 68 -13.98 8.50 -3.84
C PHE A 68 -14.95 7.65 -3.02
N THR A 69 -16.08 8.23 -2.62
CA THR A 69 -17.13 7.53 -1.88
C THR A 69 -17.74 6.39 -2.70
N ASN A 70 -17.98 6.60 -3.99
CA ASN A 70 -18.49 5.57 -4.90
C ASN A 70 -17.44 4.48 -5.15
N HIS A 71 -16.17 4.86 -5.33
CA HIS A 71 -15.09 3.91 -5.53
C HIS A 71 -14.88 2.98 -4.33
N SER A 72 -14.88 3.51 -3.11
CA SER A 72 -14.69 2.71 -1.89
C SER A 72 -15.80 1.67 -1.67
N LYS A 73 -17.00 1.90 -2.23
CA LYS A 73 -18.13 0.96 -2.21
C LYS A 73 -18.04 -0.14 -3.28
N THR A 74 -17.11 -0.05 -4.22
CA THR A 74 -16.97 -1.07 -5.26
C THR A 74 -16.54 -2.41 -4.66
N VAL A 75 -17.07 -3.52 -5.20
CA VAL A 75 -16.77 -4.87 -4.72
C VAL A 75 -15.27 -5.17 -4.81
N THR A 76 -14.61 -4.69 -5.87
CA THR A 76 -13.17 -4.81 -6.05
C THR A 76 -12.41 -4.11 -4.92
N HIS A 77 -12.76 -2.86 -4.62
CA HIS A 77 -12.14 -2.10 -3.55
C HIS A 77 -12.34 -2.77 -2.19
N ILE A 78 -13.56 -3.16 -1.85
CA ILE A 78 -13.87 -3.84 -0.58
C ILE A 78 -13.07 -5.13 -0.44
N LYS A 79 -12.98 -5.92 -1.52
CA LYS A 79 -12.19 -7.16 -1.54
C LYS A 79 -10.72 -6.86 -1.29
N TYR A 80 -10.12 -5.93 -2.02
CA TYR A 80 -8.70 -5.61 -1.87
C TYR A 80 -8.38 -4.93 -0.53
N SER A 81 -9.21 -4.02 -0.04
CA SER A 81 -9.08 -3.42 1.30
C SER A 81 -9.06 -4.52 2.38
N LYS A 82 -9.99 -5.48 2.34
CA LYS A 82 -9.97 -6.64 3.25
C LYS A 82 -8.71 -7.47 3.11
N CYS A 83 -8.32 -7.83 1.89
CA CYS A 83 -7.09 -8.61 1.65
C CYS A 83 -5.86 -7.88 2.21
N ILE A 84 -5.75 -6.57 1.99
CA ILE A 84 -4.63 -5.76 2.48
C ILE A 84 -4.61 -5.76 4.00
N ARG A 85 -5.74 -5.50 4.67
CA ARG A 85 -5.84 -5.53 6.14
C ARG A 85 -5.39 -6.86 6.72
N HIS A 86 -5.93 -7.97 6.19
CA HIS A 86 -5.57 -9.32 6.64
C HIS A 86 -4.13 -9.70 6.30
N SER A 87 -3.61 -9.24 5.16
CA SER A 87 -2.22 -9.48 4.76
C SER A 87 -1.20 -8.69 5.59
N MET A 88 -1.59 -7.49 6.04
CA MET A 88 -0.80 -6.70 7.00
C MET A 88 -0.83 -7.33 8.40
N THR A 89 -1.87 -8.10 8.74
CA THR A 89 -1.92 -8.86 10.01
C THR A 89 -1.07 -10.14 9.99
N LEU A 90 -0.62 -10.62 8.83
CA LEU A 90 0.24 -11.82 8.73
C LEU A 90 1.68 -11.60 9.27
N SER A 91 1.99 -10.42 9.81
CA SER A 91 3.26 -10.15 10.50
C SER A 91 3.35 -10.77 11.90
N ASN A 92 2.22 -11.17 12.52
CA ASN A 92 2.21 -11.53 13.95
C ASN A 92 1.93 -13.02 14.25
N TYR A 93 1.69 -13.87 13.24
CA TYR A 93 1.36 -15.28 13.48
C TYR A 93 2.58 -16.17 13.79
N ALA A 94 3.80 -15.64 13.74
CA ALA A 94 5.00 -16.41 14.07
C ALA A 94 5.37 -16.41 15.56
N ASN A 95 4.84 -15.49 16.39
CA ASN A 95 5.23 -15.36 17.81
C ASN A 95 4.05 -15.01 18.73
N SER A 96 3.09 -15.93 18.89
CA SER A 96 2.11 -15.81 19.99
C SER A 96 2.12 -17.08 20.84
N LYS A 97 3.12 -17.16 21.70
CA LYS A 97 2.97 -17.66 23.07
C LYS A 97 3.60 -16.59 23.96
N ASN A 98 2.79 -15.94 24.78
CA ASN A 98 3.06 -14.82 25.68
C ASN A 98 2.64 -13.46 25.13
N THR A 99 1.42 -13.09 25.52
CA THR A 99 1.03 -11.72 25.82
C THR A 99 1.95 -11.22 26.94
N ASP A 100 2.71 -10.14 26.70
CA ASP A 100 3.06 -9.09 27.69
C ASP A 100 4.24 -8.18 27.28
N ASP A 101 4.73 -8.19 26.03
CA ASP A 101 5.73 -7.20 25.58
C ASP A 101 5.28 -6.47 24.30
N LEU A 102 4.52 -5.39 24.49
CA LEU A 102 4.38 -4.32 23.52
C LEU A 102 5.63 -3.43 23.63
N LEU A 103 6.73 -3.85 22.99
CA LEU A 103 7.85 -2.95 22.73
C LEU A 103 7.73 -2.44 21.29
N GLU A 104 7.62 -1.12 21.19
CA GLU A 104 7.78 -0.32 19.99
C GLU A 104 9.04 -0.75 19.24
N THR A 105 8.85 -1.53 18.18
CA THR A 105 9.84 -1.63 17.12
C THR A 105 9.18 -1.08 15.87
N ASP A 106 9.83 -0.08 15.29
CA ASP A 106 9.52 0.65 14.05
C ASP A 106 9.50 -0.26 12.79
N ALA A 107 9.14 -1.53 12.94
CA ALA A 107 8.97 -2.46 11.84
C ALA A 107 7.62 -2.20 11.16
N ARG A 108 7.58 -1.15 10.33
CA ARG A 108 6.50 -0.97 9.35
C ARG A 108 6.32 -2.31 8.60
N PRO A 109 5.12 -2.91 8.59
CA PRO A 109 4.90 -4.16 7.87
C PRO A 109 5.34 -3.99 6.42
N LEU A 110 6.32 -4.80 5.99
CA LEU A 110 6.79 -4.79 4.61
C LEU A 110 5.62 -5.06 3.67
N ASP A 111 5.42 -4.17 2.69
CA ASP A 111 4.37 -4.35 1.69
C ASP A 111 4.63 -5.63 0.86
N ILE A 112 3.57 -6.13 0.21
CA ILE A 112 3.61 -7.38 -0.56
C ILE A 112 4.62 -7.34 -1.72
N VAL A 113 4.76 -6.20 -2.39
CA VAL A 113 5.73 -5.99 -3.47
C VAL A 113 7.15 -6.15 -2.94
N THR A 114 7.45 -5.51 -1.81
CA THR A 114 8.78 -5.60 -1.19
C THR A 114 9.05 -7.01 -0.65
N ARG A 115 8.04 -7.70 -0.11
CA ARG A 115 8.15 -9.11 0.29
C ARG A 115 8.43 -10.03 -0.90
N LYS A 116 7.73 -9.83 -2.02
CA LYS A 116 7.92 -10.60 -3.25
C LYS A 116 9.32 -10.39 -3.81
N ALA A 117 9.77 -9.14 -3.89
CA ALA A 117 11.13 -8.80 -4.35
C ALA A 117 12.20 -9.49 -3.51
N ARG A 118 12.07 -9.49 -2.17
CA ARG A 118 13.00 -10.21 -1.28
C ARG A 118 13.01 -11.72 -1.53
N GLN A 119 11.85 -12.32 -1.73
CA GLN A 119 11.74 -13.76 -2.03
C GLN A 119 12.33 -14.09 -3.40
N GLU A 120 12.10 -13.25 -4.41
CA GLU A 120 12.66 -13.42 -5.76
C GLU A 120 14.19 -13.37 -5.73
N VAL A 121 14.78 -12.42 -5.00
CA VAL A 121 16.25 -12.33 -4.83
C VAL A 121 16.81 -13.58 -4.16
N LEU A 122 16.15 -14.12 -3.14
CA LEU A 122 16.57 -15.36 -2.49
C LEU A 122 16.51 -16.56 -3.44
N ILE A 123 15.43 -16.67 -4.23
CA ILE A 123 15.26 -17.75 -5.22
C ILE A 123 16.33 -17.66 -6.30
N LEU A 124 16.61 -16.46 -6.81
CA LEU A 124 17.67 -16.22 -7.79
C LEU A 124 19.03 -16.62 -7.24
N PHE A 125 19.37 -16.21 -6.03
CA PHE A 125 20.63 -16.56 -5.39
C PHE A 125 20.81 -18.08 -5.23
N ILE A 126 19.76 -18.79 -4.79
CA ILE A 126 19.77 -20.24 -4.65
C ILE A 126 20.00 -20.90 -6.02
N ASN A 127 19.31 -20.43 -7.06
CA ASN A 127 19.44 -20.96 -8.41
C ASN A 127 20.82 -20.69 -9.02
N GLU A 128 21.35 -19.46 -8.90
CA GLU A 128 22.67 -19.07 -9.40
C GLU A 128 23.80 -19.90 -8.79
N ASN A 129 23.67 -20.24 -7.51
CA ASN A 129 24.68 -21.02 -6.78
C ASN A 129 24.38 -22.53 -6.80
N SER A 130 23.39 -22.99 -7.58
CA SER A 130 22.96 -24.40 -7.64
C SER A 130 22.70 -25.01 -6.26
N LEU A 131 22.20 -24.21 -5.33
CA LEU A 131 21.92 -24.64 -3.96
C LEU A 131 20.57 -25.36 -3.89
N SER A 132 20.44 -26.29 -2.96
CA SER A 132 19.14 -26.87 -2.65
C SER A 132 18.23 -25.81 -2.02
N PHE A 133 16.96 -25.79 -2.42
CA PHE A 133 15.95 -24.91 -1.81
C PHE A 133 15.80 -25.15 -0.30
N ASN A 134 16.19 -26.33 0.20
CA ASN A 134 16.22 -26.64 1.63
C ASN A 134 17.20 -25.79 2.44
N VAL A 135 18.14 -25.11 1.77
CA VAL A 135 19.13 -24.21 2.42
C VAL A 135 18.54 -22.82 2.68
N ALA A 136 17.42 -22.47 2.04
CA ALA A 136 16.76 -21.18 2.16
C ALA A 136 16.48 -20.75 3.62
N PRO A 137 15.93 -21.59 4.52
CA PRO A 137 15.64 -21.19 5.89
C PRO A 137 16.91 -20.82 6.67
N ASN A 138 18.00 -21.58 6.47
CA ASN A 138 19.27 -21.37 7.17
C ASN A 138 19.99 -20.11 6.68
N LEU A 139 19.91 -19.81 5.37
CA LEU A 139 20.46 -18.56 4.80
C LEU A 139 19.70 -17.34 5.32
N ILE A 140 18.38 -17.41 5.42
CA ILE A 140 17.57 -16.32 5.99
C ILE A 140 17.99 -16.06 7.44
N GLU A 141 18.23 -17.11 8.22
CA GLU A 141 18.64 -16.99 9.62
C GLU A 141 20.07 -16.42 9.75
N LEU A 142 21.02 -16.89 8.93
CA LEU A 142 22.38 -16.35 8.87
C LEU A 142 22.37 -14.85 8.52
N CYS A 143 21.59 -14.43 7.52
CA CYS A 143 21.51 -13.03 7.11
C CYS A 143 20.98 -12.11 8.22
N LYS A 144 20.07 -12.59 9.08
CA LYS A 144 19.59 -11.82 10.24
C LYS A 144 20.63 -11.72 11.35
N GLN A 145 21.48 -12.73 11.52
CA GLN A 145 22.55 -12.72 12.53
C GLN A 145 23.71 -11.81 12.12
N LEU A 146 23.87 -11.56 10.82
CA LEU A 146 24.90 -10.67 10.26
C LEU A 146 24.46 -9.21 10.11
N SER A 147 23.17 -8.90 10.33
CA SER A 147 22.61 -7.54 10.30
C SER A 147 22.47 -6.95 11.69
#